data_AF-A0A151F6L5-F1
#
_entry.id   AF-A0A151F6L5-F1
#
_cell.length_a   1.000
_cell.length_b   1.000
_cell.length_c   1.000
_cell.angle_alpha   90.00
_cell.angle_beta   90.00
_cell.angle_gamma   90.00
#
_symmetry.space_group_name_H-M   'P 1'
#
loop_
_entity.id
_entity.type
_entity.pdbx_description
1 polymer ?
#
loop_
_entity_poly.entity_id
_entity_poly.type
_entity_poly.pdbx_seq_one_letter_code
_entity_poly.pdbx_strand_id
1 'polypeptide(L)' 'MKGADEFLPFYCFLDFATNKTSGWGLTRTMTLGEGYEKCDFRYKRGRKTEQEWPPPFFEE' A
#
# COMPACT_ATOMS: atom_id res chain seq x y z
N MET A 1 4.34 -24.28 -4.62
CA MET A 1 4.60 -22.88 -5.03
C MET A 1 5.48 -22.27 -3.95
N LYS A 2 6.71 -21.85 -4.27
CA LYS A 2 7.43 -20.92 -3.40
C LYS A 2 6.67 -19.60 -3.46
N GLY A 3 6.38 -19.04 -2.28
CA GLY A 3 5.23 -18.17 -2.05
C GLY A 3 5.44 -16.74 -2.52
N ALA A 4 4.36 -16.14 -3.01
CA ALA A 4 4.31 -14.75 -3.42
C ALA A 4 4.25 -13.77 -2.23
N ASP A 5 4.29 -14.30 -1.01
CA ASP A 5 4.24 -13.58 0.26
C ASP A 5 5.45 -12.68 0.47
N GLU A 6 6.62 -13.04 -0.05
CA GLU A 6 7.80 -12.16 -0.03
C GLU A 6 7.62 -10.86 -0.84
N PHE A 7 6.73 -10.86 -1.84
CA PHE A 7 6.45 -9.69 -2.69
C PHE A 7 5.28 -8.85 -2.18
N LEU A 8 4.51 -9.35 -1.21
CA LEU A 8 3.31 -8.72 -0.68
C LEU A 8 3.56 -7.28 -0.18
N PRO A 9 4.67 -6.97 0.53
CA PRO A 9 4.99 -5.60 0.92
C PRO A 9 5.15 -4.65 -0.28
N PHE A 10 5.85 -5.09 -1.34
CA PHE A 10 6.06 -4.30 -2.54
C PHE A 10 4.75 -4.08 -3.30
N TYR A 11 3.98 -5.15 -3.51
CA TYR A 11 2.71 -5.08 -4.22
C TYR A 11 1.73 -4.13 -3.52
N CYS A 12 1.63 -4.22 -2.20
CA CYS A 12 0.77 -3.34 -1.41
C CYS A 12 1.16 -1.85 -1.54
N PHE A 13 2.44 -1.51 -1.71
CA PHE A 13 2.84 -0.10 -1.85
C PHE A 13 2.56 0.49 -3.24
N LEU A 14 2.39 -0.34 -4.28
CA LEU A 14 1.99 0.14 -5.62
C LEU A 14 0.62 0.82 -5.61
N ASP A 15 -0.27 0.44 -4.69
CA ASP A 15 -1.59 1.05 -4.54
C ASP A 15 -1.51 2.57 -4.30
N PHE A 16 -0.45 3.07 -3.64
CA PHE A 16 -0.29 4.50 -3.43
C PHE A 16 -0.02 5.27 -4.71
N ALA A 17 0.80 4.72 -5.60
CA ALA A 17 1.10 5.31 -6.89
C ALA A 17 -0.14 5.34 -7.80
N THR A 18 -0.93 4.26 -7.82
CA THR A 18 -2.12 4.14 -8.69
C THR A 18 -3.30 4.97 -8.23
N ASN A 19 -3.50 5.15 -6.91
CA ASN A 19 -4.62 5.94 -6.40
C ASN A 19 -4.41 7.44 -6.58
N LYS A 20 -3.17 7.93 -6.46
CA LYS A 20 -2.81 9.34 -6.68
C LYS A 20 -3.18 9.82 -8.10
N THR A 21 -3.02 8.97 -9.11
CA THR A 21 -3.30 9.33 -10.52
C THR A 21 -4.79 9.33 -10.86
N SER A 22 -5.63 8.62 -10.10
CA SER A 22 -7.07 8.47 -10.37
C SER A 22 -7.98 9.43 -9.58
N GLY A 23 -7.41 10.34 -8.77
CA GLY A 23 -8.16 11.28 -7.94
C GLY A 23 -8.77 10.65 -6.68
N TRP A 24 -8.31 9.46 -6.32
CA TRP A 24 -8.67 8.75 -5.10
C TRP A 24 -7.55 8.87 -4.06
N GLY A 25 -7.90 9.17 -2.82
CA GLY A 25 -6.96 9.09 -1.70
C GLY A 25 -7.03 7.74 -1.05
N LEU A 26 -5.87 7.11 -0.85
CA LEU A 26 -5.72 5.88 -0.07
C LEU A 26 -5.08 6.18 1.30
N THR A 27 -5.67 5.62 2.36
CA THR A 27 -5.07 5.57 3.71
C THR A 27 -5.12 4.13 4.23
N ARG A 28 -4.12 3.74 5.00
CA ARG A 28 -4.05 2.47 5.72
C ARG A 28 -3.08 2.60 6.91
N THR A 29 -3.26 1.76 7.90
CA THR A 29 -2.31 1.62 9.03
C THR A 29 -1.92 0.16 9.28
N MET A 30 -2.59 -0.79 8.63
CA MET A 30 -2.34 -2.22 8.78
C MET A 30 -2.37 -2.92 7.42
N THR A 31 -1.38 -3.77 7.16
CA THR A 31 -1.36 -4.68 6.01
C THR A 31 -0.87 -6.08 6.37
N LEU A 32 -1.33 -7.08 5.63
CA LEU A 32 -0.80 -8.44 5.70
C LEU A 32 0.70 -8.47 5.35
N GLY A 33 1.17 -7.61 4.44
CA GLY A 33 2.59 -7.51 4.08
C GLY A 33 3.49 -7.03 5.23
N GLU A 34 2.94 -6.26 6.17
CA GLU A 34 3.64 -5.83 7.38
C GLU A 34 3.46 -6.82 8.55
N GLY A 35 2.74 -7.93 8.35
CA GLY A 35 2.53 -8.97 9.37
C GLY A 35 1.29 -8.76 10.26
N TYR A 36 0.38 -7.84 9.92
CA TYR A 36 -0.90 -7.70 10.62
C TYR A 36 -1.89 -8.81 10.25
N GLU A 37 -2.97 -8.96 11.01
CA GLU A 37 -4.01 -9.97 10.77
C GLU A 37 -4.94 -9.62 9.60
N LYS A 38 -5.00 -8.35 9.20
CA LYS A 38 -5.84 -7.86 8.10
C LYS A 38 -5.29 -6.58 7.50
N CYS A 39 -5.74 -6.28 6.29
CA CYS A 39 -5.54 -4.98 5.69
C CYS A 39 -6.72 -4.04 5.97
N ASP A 40 -6.45 -2.75 6.22
CA ASP A 40 -7.47 -1.76 6.58
C ASP A 40 -7.64 -0.62 5.56
N PHE A 41 -7.38 -0.89 4.28
CA PHE A 41 -7.44 0.10 3.20
C PHE A 41 -8.72 0.95 3.18
N ARG A 42 -8.55 2.27 3.13
CA ARG A 42 -9.66 3.23 3.01
C ARG A 42 -9.49 4.12 1.79
N TYR A 43 -10.34 3.91 0.80
CA TYR A 43 -10.41 4.71 -0.42
C TYR A 43 -11.47 5.80 -0.31
N LYS A 44 -11.10 7.04 -0.64
CA LYS A 44 -12.07 8.14 -0.73
C LYS A 44 -11.70 9.11 -1.83
N ARG A 45 -12.65 9.40 -2.72
CA ARG A 45 -12.47 10.38 -3.81
C ARG A 45 -12.19 11.77 -3.23
N GLY A 46 -11.16 12.44 -3.74
CA GLY A 46 -10.73 13.76 -3.26
C GLY A 46 -10.04 13.79 -1.90
N ARG A 47 -9.82 12.64 -1.25
CA ARG A 47 -8.91 12.55 -0.09
C ARG A 47 -7.46 12.56 -0.59
N LYS A 48 -6.53 13.04 0.24
CA LYS A 48 -5.09 12.87 -0.02
C LYS A 48 -4.66 11.43 0.29
N THR A 49 -3.78 10.89 -0.53
CA THR A 49 -3.05 9.68 -0.22
C THR A 49 -1.97 10.02 0.81
N GLU A 50 -1.91 9.27 1.92
CA GLU A 50 -1.04 9.61 3.07
C GLU A 50 0.36 9.00 2.98
N GLN A 51 0.58 8.03 2.10
CA GLN A 51 1.86 7.38 1.88
C GLN A 51 2.21 7.40 0.38
N GLU A 52 3.49 7.29 0.05
CA GLU A 52 3.98 7.31 -1.33
C GLU A 52 4.92 6.13 -1.61
N TRP A 53 5.16 5.86 -2.89
CA TRP A 53 6.24 4.99 -3.35
C TRP A 53 7.53 5.83 -3.46
N PRO A 54 8.71 5.29 -3.10
CA PRO A 54 8.99 3.93 -2.63
C PRO A 54 8.59 3.69 -1.17
N PRO A 55 8.42 2.41 -0.78
CA PRO A 55 8.18 2.06 0.62
C PRO A 55 9.33 2.49 1.53
N PRO A 56 9.06 2.80 2.82
CA PRO A 56 10.11 3.19 3.76
C PRO A 56 11.11 2.08 4.09
N PHE A 57 10.79 0.82 3.80
CA PHE A 57 11.69 -0.32 3.95
C PHE A 57 12.55 -0.59 2.70
N PHE A 58 12.33 0.15 1.63
CA PHE A 58 13.14 0.04 0.42
C PHE A 58 14.37 0.93 0.57
N GLU A 59 15.48 0.34 1.03
CA GLU A 59 16.80 0.95 0.96
C GLU A 59 17.37 0.70 -0.45
N GLU A 60 17.86 1.75 -1.09
CA GLU A 60 18.33 1.77 -2.49
C GLU A 60 19.71 1.13 -2.68
#